data_AF-A0A352A793-F1
#
_entry.id   AF-A0A352A793-F1
#
_cell.length_a   1.000
_cell.length_b   1.000
_cell.length_c   1.000
_cell.angle_alpha   90.00
_cell.angle_beta   90.00
_cell.angle_gamma   90.00
#
_symmetry.space_group_name_H-M   'P 1'
#
loop_
_entity.id
_entity.type
_entity.pdbx_description
1 polymer ?
#
loop_
_entity_poly.entity_id
_entity_poly.type
_entity_poly.pdbx_seq_one_letter_code
_entity_poly.pdbx_strand_id
1 'polypeptide(L)'
;MDWLKELIEKATVTDGKLDIEALMKEINAEFPKNAVPKADFNTLNDTKKDLEGQIKDRDKQLKDLGEKVKDNDDLSKQIKARCKCNIKGYI
;
A
#
# COMPACT_ATOMS: atom_id res chain seq x y z
N MET A 1 19.84 -11.70 6.32
CA MET A 1 20.45 -12.94 5.79
C MET A 1 21.36 -13.61 6.81
N ASP A 2 21.42 -13.10 8.03
CA ASP A 2 22.35 -13.60 9.05
C ASP A 2 21.93 -14.97 9.61
N TRP A 3 20.64 -15.32 9.57
CA TRP A 3 20.15 -16.67 9.91
C TRP A 3 20.77 -17.77 9.03
N LEU A 4 21.01 -17.49 7.73
CA LEU A 4 21.64 -18.45 6.83
C LEU A 4 23.15 -18.59 7.11
N LYS A 5 23.81 -17.50 7.54
CA LYS A 5 25.23 -17.54 7.95
C LYS A 5 25.42 -18.36 9.23
N GLU A 6 24.57 -18.15 10.23
CA GLU A 6 24.60 -18.93 11.47
C GLU A 6 24.41 -20.44 11.23
N LEU A 7 23.59 -20.81 10.24
CA LEU A 7 23.37 -22.18 9.81
C LEU A 7 24.63 -22.81 9.19
N ILE A 8 25.32 -22.05 8.34
CA ILE A 8 26.57 -22.50 7.70
C ILE A 8 27.72 -22.58 8.73
N GLU A 9 27.78 -21.66 9.69
CA GLU A 9 28.79 -21.65 10.77
C GLU A 9 28.61 -22.83 11.74
N LYS A 10 27.38 -23.28 11.98
CA LYS A 10 27.07 -24.45 12.81
C LYS A 10 27.23 -25.77 12.07
N ALA A 11 27.27 -25.76 10.74
CA ALA A 11 27.36 -26.96 9.93
C ALA A 11 28.67 -27.71 10.22
N THR A 12 28.55 -28.96 10.67
CA THR A 12 29.69 -29.82 10.95
C THR A 12 30.43 -30.20 9.66
N VAL A 13 31.74 -29.99 9.65
CA VAL A 13 32.64 -30.42 8.59
C VAL A 13 33.27 -31.75 9.01
N THR A 14 32.81 -32.84 8.42
CA THR A 14 33.37 -34.19 8.63
C THR A 14 34.33 -34.51 7.48
N ASP A 15 35.56 -34.92 7.81
CA ASP A 15 36.63 -35.21 6.83
C ASP A 15 36.99 -34.07 5.86
N GLY A 16 36.88 -32.81 6.31
CA GLY A 16 37.16 -31.64 5.48
C GLY A 16 36.13 -31.39 4.38
N LYS A 17 35.00 -32.13 4.40
CA LYS A 17 33.84 -31.91 3.54
C LYS A 17 32.65 -31.48 4.40
N LEU A 18 32.00 -30.43 3.95
CA LEU A 18 30.76 -29.95 4.58
C LEU A 18 29.67 -30.97 4.30
N ASP A 19 28.92 -31.37 5.32
CA ASP A 19 27.77 -32.26 5.14
C ASP A 19 26.60 -31.47 4.52
N ILE A 20 26.59 -31.42 3.19
CA ILE A 20 25.63 -30.65 2.40
C ILE A 20 24.20 -31.17 2.59
N GLU A 21 24.02 -32.49 2.80
CA GLU A 21 22.68 -33.07 2.98
C GLU A 21 22.07 -32.65 4.31
N ALA A 22 22.85 -32.72 5.41
CA ALA A 22 22.39 -32.27 6.72
C ALA A 22 22.06 -30.78 6.72
N LEU A 23 22.95 -29.96 6.15
CA LEU A 23 22.77 -28.51 6.05
C LEU A 23 21.54 -28.15 5.21
N MET A 24 21.33 -28.79 4.06
CA MET A 24 20.14 -28.54 3.23
C MET A 24 18.84 -28.91 3.94
N LYS A 25 18.86 -29.93 4.82
CA LYS A 25 17.69 -30.33 5.60
C LYS A 25 17.32 -29.27 6.64
N GLU A 26 18.31 -28.70 7.33
CA GLU A 26 18.08 -27.63 8.31
C GLU A 26 17.69 -26.32 7.62
N ILE A 27 18.32 -25.96 6.50
CA ILE A 27 17.93 -24.81 5.68
C ILE A 27 16.47 -24.95 5.25
N ASN A 28 16.04 -26.11 4.75
CA ASN A 28 14.65 -26.32 4.35
C ASN A 28 13.65 -26.23 5.52
N ALA A 29 14.08 -26.50 6.76
CA ALA A 29 13.24 -26.35 7.95
C ALA A 29 13.14 -24.89 8.44
N GLU A 30 14.21 -24.11 8.27
CA GLU A 30 14.30 -22.69 8.68
C GLU A 30 13.84 -21.72 7.59
N PHE A 31 13.89 -22.12 6.32
CA PHE A 31 13.52 -21.29 5.17
C PHE A 31 12.05 -20.83 5.23
N PRO A 32 11.05 -21.67 5.54
CA PRO A 32 9.65 -21.22 5.62
C PRO A 32 9.39 -20.24 6.78
N LYS A 33 10.25 -20.24 7.81
CA LYS A 33 10.12 -19.35 8.98
C LYS A 33 10.76 -17.98 8.75
N ASN A 34 11.86 -17.97 7.99
CA ASN A 34 12.72 -16.78 7.85
C ASN A 34 12.70 -16.18 6.43
N ALA A 35 12.13 -16.89 5.45
CA ALA A 35 11.98 -16.41 4.08
C ALA A 35 10.50 -16.34 3.71
N VAL A 36 10.09 -15.18 3.21
CA VAL A 36 8.77 -15.02 2.59
C VAL A 36 8.86 -15.67 1.21
N PRO A 37 7.98 -16.65 0.89
CA PRO A 37 7.91 -17.21 -0.45
C PRO A 37 7.75 -16.10 -1.48
N LYS A 38 8.45 -16.21 -2.62
CA LYS A 38 8.38 -15.21 -3.70
C LYS A 38 6.95 -14.96 -4.17
N ALA A 39 6.10 -16.01 -4.15
CA ALA A 39 4.69 -15.90 -4.47
C ALA A 39 3.93 -14.99 -3.49
N ASP A 40 4.19 -15.12 -2.19
CA ASP A 40 3.54 -14.32 -1.15
C ASP A 40 4.02 -12.87 -1.21
N PHE A 41 5.32 -12.64 -1.43
CA PHE A 41 5.86 -11.31 -1.65
C PHE A 41 5.26 -10.64 -2.88
N ASN A 42 5.20 -11.34 -4.01
CA ASN A 42 4.61 -10.81 -5.23
C ASN A 42 3.13 -10.47 -5.03
N THR A 43 2.38 -11.35 -4.37
CA THR A 43 0.95 -11.13 -4.05
C THR A 43 0.77 -9.90 -3.17
N LEU A 44 1.56 -9.75 -2.11
CA LEU A 44 1.52 -8.57 -1.24
C LEU A 44 1.92 -7.29 -1.97
N ASN A 45 2.92 -7.37 -2.83
CA ASN A 45 3.38 -6.22 -3.60
C ASN A 45 2.34 -5.77 -4.64
N ASP A 46 1.68 -6.70 -5.30
CA ASP A 46 0.61 -6.39 -6.25
C ASP A 46 -0.63 -5.86 -5.53
N THR A 47 -0.98 -6.44 -4.37
CA THR A 47 -2.03 -5.91 -3.49
C THR A 47 -1.71 -4.49 -3.03
N LYS A 48 -0.45 -4.22 -2.68
CA LYS A 48 -0.01 -2.88 -2.27
C LYS A 48 -0.14 -1.87 -3.40
N LYS A 49 0.28 -2.23 -4.62
CA LYS A 49 0.14 -1.36 -5.80
C LYS A 49 -1.33 -1.05 -6.10
N ASP A 50 -2.20 -2.05 -5.99
CA ASP A 50 -3.64 -1.87 -6.20
C ASP A 50 -4.24 -0.90 -5.16
N LEU A 51 -3.93 -1.11 -3.88
CA LEU A 51 -4.36 -0.21 -2.81
C LEU A 51 -3.84 1.22 -2.98
N GLU A 52 -2.58 1.40 -3.39
CA GLU A 52 -2.00 2.70 -3.71
C GLU A 52 -2.73 3.37 -4.89
N GLY A 53 -3.15 2.60 -5.89
CA GLY A 53 -4.00 3.07 -7.00
C GLY A 53 -5.36 3.56 -6.50
N GLN A 54 -6.05 2.73 -5.72
CA GLN A 54 -7.36 3.08 -5.14
C GLN A 54 -7.30 4.34 -4.27
N ILE A 55 -6.22 4.54 -3.51
CA ILE A 55 -6.03 5.75 -2.69
C ILE A 55 -5.92 6.99 -3.58
N LYS A 56 -5.12 6.94 -4.66
CA LYS A 56 -4.98 8.07 -5.58
C LYS A 56 -6.31 8.43 -6.25
N ASP A 57 -7.07 7.42 -6.67
CA ASP A 57 -8.39 7.64 -7.28
C ASP A 57 -9.37 8.26 -6.28
N ARG A 58 -9.37 7.79 -5.03
CA ARG A 58 -10.17 8.39 -3.95
C ARG A 58 -9.77 9.84 -3.66
N ASP A 59 -8.48 10.15 -3.62
CA ASP A 59 -7.99 11.51 -3.39
C ASP A 59 -8.45 12.44 -4.52
N LYS A 60 -8.40 11.97 -5.77
CA LYS A 60 -8.94 12.71 -6.92
C LYS A 60 -10.45 12.93 -6.78
N GLN A 61 -11.21 11.88 -6.44
CA GLN A 61 -12.66 12.00 -6.22
C GLN A 61 -13.01 12.99 -5.11
N LEU A 62 -12.26 12.98 -4.00
CA LEU A 62 -12.46 13.91 -2.90
C LEU A 62 -12.17 15.35 -3.31
N LYS A 63 -11.12 15.59 -4.11
CA LYS A 63 -10.82 16.91 -4.65
C LYS A 63 -11.95 17.40 -5.57
N ASP A 64 -12.37 16.56 -6.52
CA ASP A 64 -13.44 16.90 -7.47
C ASP A 64 -14.77 17.19 -6.74
N LEU A 65 -15.10 16.42 -5.70
CA LEU A 65 -16.26 16.66 -4.85
C LEU A 65 -16.13 17.99 -4.09
N GLY A 66 -14.96 18.29 -3.53
CA GLY A 66 -14.70 19.54 -2.84
C GLY A 66 -14.84 20.77 -3.74
N GLU A 67 -14.41 20.69 -4.99
CA GLU A 67 -14.60 21.74 -6.00
C GLU A 67 -16.09 21.95 -6.30
N LYS A 68 -16.84 20.87 -6.57
CA LYS A 68 -18.29 20.94 -6.83
C LYS A 68 -19.09 21.54 -5.67
N VAL A 69 -18.69 21.26 -4.42
CA VAL A 69 -19.35 21.85 -3.24
C VAL A 69 -19.13 23.35 -3.18
N LYS A 70 -17.90 23.84 -3.45
CA LYS A 70 -17.61 25.28 -3.50
C LYS A 70 -18.44 25.98 -4.59
N ASP A 71 -18.51 25.39 -5.77
CA ASP A 71 -19.30 25.93 -6.88
C ASP A 71 -20.79 26.05 -6.50
N ASN A 72 -21.33 25.05 -5.78
CA ASN A 72 -22.73 25.06 -5.33
C ASN A 72 -23.00 26.15 -4.27
N ASP A 73 -22.08 26.34 -3.32
CA ASP A 73 -22.18 27.42 -2.34
C ASP A 73 -22.16 28.80 -2.99
N ASP A 74 -21.31 29.00 -4.00
CA ASP A 74 -21.24 30.26 -4.73
C ASP A 74 -22.47 30.50 -5.60
N LEU A 75 -22.99 29.47 -6.26
CA LEU A 75 -24.29 29.53 -6.96
C LEU A 75 -25.42 29.90 -5.99
N SER A 76 -25.47 29.29 -4.81
CA SER A 76 -26.45 29.59 -3.76
C SER A 76 -26.37 31.05 -3.29
N LYS A 77 -25.16 31.59 -3.10
CA LYS A 77 -24.94 33.02 -2.78
C LYS A 77 -25.44 33.92 -3.91
N GLN A 78 -25.11 33.61 -5.16
CA GLN A 78 -25.54 34.38 -6.33
C GLN A 78 -27.07 34.41 -6.46
N ILE A 79 -27.75 33.28 -6.27
CA ILE A 79 -29.21 33.19 -6.26
C ILE A 79 -29.80 34.08 -5.16
N LYS A 80 -29.30 33.98 -3.92
CA LYS A 80 -29.76 34.81 -2.80
C LYS A 80 -29.55 36.30 -3.05
N ALA A 81 -28.41 36.68 -3.62
CA ALA A 81 -28.10 38.07 -3.95
C ALA A 81 -29.05 38.62 -5.02
N ARG A 82 -29.28 37.86 -6.10
CA ARG A 82 -30.21 38.24 -7.18
C ARG A 82 -31.65 38.37 -6.66
N CYS A 83 -32.13 37.44 -5.84
CA CYS A 83 -33.45 37.54 -5.21
C CYS A 83 -33.59 38.81 -4.36
N LYS A 84 -32.58 39.14 -3.53
CA LYS A 84 -32.59 40.36 -2.71
C LYS A 84 -32.60 41.64 -3.55
N CYS A 85 -31.81 41.72 -4.61
CA CYS A 85 -31.81 42.89 -5.51
C CYS A 85 -33.15 43.05 -6.23
N ASN A 86 -33.75 41.95 -6.69
CA ASN A 86 -35.03 42.01 -7.39
C ASN A 86 -36.13 42.54 -6.48
N ILE A 87 -36.23 42.06 -5.23
CA ILE A 87 -37.23 42.52 -4.25
C ILE A 87 -37.11 44.04 -4.00
N LYS A 88 -35.89 44.58 -3.90
CA LYS A 88 -35.67 46.02 -3.67
C LYS A 88 -36.05 46.91 -4.87
N GLY A 89 -36.11 46.37 -6.08
CA GLY A 89 -36.52 47.13 -7.26
C GLY A 89 -38.04 47.25 -7.45
N TYR A 90 -38.83 46.49 -6.66
CA TYR A 90 -40.29 46.49 -6.70
C TYR A 90 -40.95 47.26 -5.55
N ILE A 91 -40.18 47.87 -4.65
CA ILE A 91 -40.64 48.68 -3.50
C ILE A 91 -40.23 50.14 -3.77
#